data_AF-A0A7J5E8R1-F1
#
_entry.id   AF-A0A7J5E8R1-F1
#
_cell.length_a   1.000
_cell.length_b   1.000
_cell.length_c   1.000
_cell.angle_alpha   90.00
_cell.angle_beta   90.00
_cell.angle_gamma   90.00
#
_symmetry.space_group_name_H-M   'P 1'
#
loop_
_entity.id
_entity.type
_entity.pdbx_description
1 polymer ?
#
loop_
_entity_poly.entity_id
_entity_poly.type
_entity_poly.pdbx_seq_one_letter_code
_entity_poly.pdbx_strand_id
1 'polypeptide(L)'
;MALTSAKNAFQTKPVDSETALCLAWALLENGYPAKAMDYANLAVELSGGSIKARMYRGYLLMRMSILEGAIEDFDKSIAEQKDFLAFTYINKARTLAGMGKFEEGQKTLELALLINNNRNESWKKSRKWYETASEIEKGKIKIKDKVVDELLEMGQEAI
;
A
#
# COMPACT_ATOMS: atom_id res chain seq x y z
N MET A 1 19.98 -7.99 10.87
CA MET A 1 20.26 -9.02 9.83
C MET A 1 19.64 -8.65 8.48
N ALA A 2 18.34 -8.30 8.40
CA ALA A 2 17.67 -7.97 7.13
C ALA A 2 18.35 -6.84 6.30
N LEU A 3 18.73 -5.72 6.93
CA LEU A 3 19.41 -4.62 6.23
C LEU A 3 20.77 -5.02 5.66
N THR A 4 21.54 -5.84 6.38
CA THR A 4 22.84 -6.34 5.91
C THR A 4 22.67 -7.23 4.68
N SER A 5 21.71 -8.16 4.73
CA SER A 5 21.42 -9.04 3.59
C SER A 5 20.94 -8.26 2.37
N ALA A 6 20.06 -7.27 2.56
CA ALA A 6 19.57 -6.42 1.47
C ALA A 6 20.69 -5.57 0.84
N LYS A 7 21.61 -5.04 1.66
CA LYS A 7 22.82 -4.35 1.16
C LYS A 7 23.69 -5.27 0.32
N ASN A 8 23.95 -6.49 0.81
CA ASN A 8 24.76 -7.47 0.07
C ASN A 8 24.07 -7.86 -1.25
N ALA A 9 22.75 -8.08 -1.24
CA ALA A 9 21.99 -8.39 -2.45
C ALA A 9 22.13 -7.28 -3.50
N PHE A 10 21.95 -6.01 -3.11
CA PHE A 10 22.14 -4.87 -3.99
C PHE A 10 23.58 -4.75 -4.51
N GLN A 11 24.59 -4.97 -3.67
CA GLN A 11 25.99 -4.98 -4.10
C GLN A 11 26.28 -6.03 -5.17
N THR A 12 25.63 -7.20 -5.09
CA THR A 12 25.82 -8.25 -6.10
C THR A 12 25.11 -7.97 -7.42
N LYS A 13 24.03 -7.19 -7.42
CA LYS A 13 23.23 -6.85 -8.62
C LYS A 13 22.74 -5.39 -8.59
N PRO A 14 23.63 -4.39 -8.70
CA PRO A 14 23.28 -2.99 -8.44
C PRO A 14 22.36 -2.35 -9.47
N VAL A 15 22.19 -2.98 -10.64
CA VAL A 15 21.29 -2.51 -11.71
C VAL A 15 19.95 -3.23 -11.74
N ASP A 16 19.68 -4.10 -10.75
CA ASP A 16 18.44 -4.85 -10.64
C ASP A 16 17.43 -4.13 -9.73
N SER A 17 16.25 -3.81 -10.27
CA SER A 17 15.20 -3.08 -9.56
C SER A 17 14.72 -3.80 -8.29
N GLU A 18 14.73 -5.13 -8.26
CA GLU A 18 14.23 -5.88 -7.11
C GLU A 18 15.19 -5.79 -5.93
N THR A 19 16.50 -5.88 -6.17
CA THR A 19 17.49 -5.70 -5.10
C THR A 19 17.50 -4.27 -4.56
N ALA A 20 17.28 -3.26 -5.41
CA ALA A 20 17.11 -1.87 -4.99
C ALA A 20 15.88 -1.68 -4.09
N LEU A 21 14.72 -2.27 -4.45
CA LEU A 21 13.51 -2.25 -3.62
C LEU A 21 13.68 -2.99 -2.30
N CYS A 22 14.37 -4.13 -2.32
CA CYS A 22 14.67 -4.88 -1.10
C CYS A 22 15.49 -4.03 -0.12
N LEU A 23 16.49 -3.31 -0.64
CA LEU A 23 17.28 -2.37 0.15
C LEU A 23 16.45 -1.18 0.64
N ALA A 24 15.61 -0.61 -0.23
CA ALA A 24 14.70 0.48 0.14
C ALA A 24 13.78 0.08 1.31
N TRP A 25 13.13 -1.08 1.21
CA TRP A 25 12.29 -1.60 2.28
C TRP A 25 13.08 -1.84 3.56
N ALA A 26 14.23 -2.52 3.48
CA ALA A 26 15.04 -2.76 4.67
C ALA A 26 15.51 -1.47 5.34
N LEU A 27 15.81 -0.41 4.58
CA LEU A 27 16.14 0.91 5.11
C LEU A 27 14.96 1.55 5.83
N LEU A 28 13.75 1.45 5.27
CA LEU A 28 12.54 1.98 5.90
C LEU A 28 12.27 1.31 7.25
N GLU A 29 12.31 -0.03 7.32
CA GLU A 29 12.08 -0.78 8.57
C GLU A 29 13.19 -0.55 9.62
N ASN A 30 14.33 0.00 9.22
CA ASN A 30 15.44 0.33 10.13
C ASN A 30 15.52 1.84 10.44
N GLY A 31 14.46 2.61 10.14
CA GLY A 31 14.37 4.02 10.52
C GLY A 31 15.14 4.98 9.61
N TYR A 32 15.44 4.57 8.37
CA TYR A 32 16.12 5.41 7.37
C TYR A 32 15.20 5.77 6.18
N PRO A 33 14.10 6.51 6.39
CA PRO A 33 13.09 6.74 5.34
C PRO A 33 13.62 7.55 4.15
N ALA A 34 14.51 8.52 4.36
CA ALA A 34 15.10 9.29 3.26
C ALA A 34 15.90 8.40 2.31
N LYS A 35 16.81 7.58 2.86
CA LYS A 35 17.58 6.62 2.06
C LYS A 35 16.67 5.57 1.41
N ALA A 36 15.64 5.12 2.12
CA ALA A 36 14.67 4.21 1.54
C ALA A 36 14.01 4.81 0.30
N MET A 37 13.64 6.09 0.34
CA MET A 37 13.07 6.78 -0.80
C MET A 37 14.06 6.91 -1.97
N ASP A 38 15.35 7.21 -1.69
CA ASP A 38 16.39 7.26 -2.73
C ASP A 38 16.49 5.93 -3.49
N TYR A 39 16.55 4.80 -2.78
CA TYR A 39 16.63 3.48 -3.41
C TYR A 39 15.31 3.05 -4.06
N ALA A 40 14.16 3.49 -3.53
CA ALA A 40 12.86 3.23 -4.16
C ALA A 40 12.71 3.98 -5.49
N ASN A 41 13.21 5.23 -5.56
CA ASN A 41 13.28 5.99 -6.81
C ASN A 41 14.24 5.36 -7.80
N LEU A 42 15.45 4.99 -7.34
CA LEU A 42 16.42 4.29 -8.16
C LEU A 42 15.82 3.02 -8.78
N ALA A 43 15.07 2.23 -8.01
CA ALA A 43 14.44 1.02 -8.52
C ALA A 43 13.49 1.26 -9.71
N VAL A 44 12.83 2.41 -9.78
CA VAL A 44 11.95 2.79 -10.90
C VAL A 44 12.76 3.26 -12.12
N GLU A 45 13.96 3.78 -11.92
CA GLU A 45 14.88 4.23 -12.98
C GLU A 45 15.68 3.08 -13.61
N LEU A 46 15.92 2.00 -12.85
CA LEU A 46 16.70 0.84 -13.30
C LEU A 46 15.98 0.01 -14.38
N SER A 47 16.76 -0.54 -15.32
CA SER A 47 16.26 -1.42 -16.38
C SER A 47 15.78 -2.75 -15.80
N GLY A 48 14.48 -3.09 -15.92
CA GLY A 48 14.01 -4.43 -15.58
C GLY A 48 12.59 -4.59 -15.05
N GLY A 49 11.84 -3.52 -14.75
CA GLY A 49 10.50 -3.74 -14.20
C GLY A 49 9.75 -2.49 -13.72
N SER A 50 9.61 -1.48 -14.59
CA SER A 50 8.94 -0.20 -14.26
C SER A 50 7.64 -0.40 -13.46
N ILE A 51 6.77 -1.32 -13.88
CA ILE A 51 5.45 -1.51 -13.26
C ILE A 51 5.55 -2.10 -11.85
N LYS A 52 6.28 -3.22 -11.70
CA LYS A 52 6.48 -3.87 -10.40
C LYS A 52 7.23 -2.94 -9.46
N ALA A 53 8.22 -2.20 -9.96
CA ALA A 53 8.96 -1.21 -9.19
C ALA A 53 8.08 -0.04 -8.73
N ARG A 54 7.23 0.51 -9.60
CA ARG A 54 6.23 1.52 -9.23
C ARG A 54 5.26 0.98 -8.19
N MET A 55 4.72 -0.23 -8.36
CA MET A 55 3.83 -0.85 -7.38
C MET A 55 4.46 -0.92 -5.98
N TYR A 56 5.72 -1.37 -5.88
CA TYR A 56 6.41 -1.44 -4.58
C TYR A 56 6.83 -0.06 -4.06
N ARG A 57 7.22 0.88 -4.94
CA ARG A 57 7.47 2.26 -4.52
C ARG A 57 6.20 2.90 -3.97
N GLY A 58 5.05 2.70 -4.62
CA GLY A 58 3.75 3.12 -4.11
C GLY A 58 3.43 2.55 -2.73
N TYR A 59 3.74 1.28 -2.50
CA TYR A 59 3.61 0.67 -1.16
C TYR A 59 4.54 1.33 -0.13
N LEU A 60 5.79 1.60 -0.48
CA LEU A 60 6.74 2.29 0.41
C LEU A 60 6.30 3.73 0.70
N LEU A 61 5.82 4.45 -0.31
CA LEU A 61 5.26 5.80 -0.20
C LEU A 61 4.05 5.82 0.75
N MET A 62 3.14 4.85 0.61
CA MET A 62 1.99 4.68 1.51
C MET A 62 2.47 4.46 2.96
N ARG A 63 3.46 3.58 3.18
CA ARG A 63 4.04 3.33 4.51
C ARG A 63 4.74 4.57 5.10
N MET A 64 5.27 5.44 4.25
CA MET A 64 5.85 6.73 4.63
C MET A 64 4.80 7.85 4.77
N SER A 65 3.50 7.56 4.59
CA SER A 65 2.39 8.53 4.57
C SER A 65 2.49 9.59 3.46
N ILE A 66 3.21 9.29 2.37
CA ILE A 66 3.28 10.12 1.15
C ILE A 66 2.18 9.62 0.20
N LEU A 67 0.93 9.95 0.53
CA LEU A 67 -0.25 9.27 -0.02
C LEU A 67 -0.50 9.62 -1.49
N GLU A 68 -0.32 10.88 -1.90
CA GLU A 68 -0.55 11.32 -3.28
C GLU A 68 0.42 10.62 -4.25
N GLY A 69 1.69 10.54 -3.89
CA GLY A 69 2.70 9.83 -4.68
C GLY A 69 2.42 8.33 -4.76
N ALA A 70 1.91 7.73 -3.67
CA ALA A 70 1.50 6.34 -3.67
C ALA A 70 0.34 6.07 -4.65
N ILE A 71 -0.69 6.94 -4.67
CA ILE A 71 -1.79 6.85 -5.63
C ILE A 71 -1.28 6.94 -7.07
N GLU A 72 -0.40 7.89 -7.37
CA GLU A 72 0.16 8.06 -8.71
C GLU A 72 0.87 6.79 -9.21
N ASP A 73 1.68 6.17 -8.35
CA ASP A 73 2.38 4.93 -8.69
C ASP A 73 1.44 3.74 -8.84
N PHE A 74 0.42 3.61 -7.99
CA PHE A 74 -0.59 2.57 -8.13
C PHE A 74 -1.41 2.74 -9.42
N ASP A 75 -1.79 3.97 -9.76
CA ASP A 75 -2.57 4.26 -10.97
C ASP A 75 -1.78 3.94 -12.24
N LYS A 76 -0.50 4.35 -12.30
CA LYS A 76 0.40 3.97 -13.39
C LYS A 76 0.55 2.45 -13.50
N SER A 77 0.71 1.78 -12.36
CA SER A 77 0.87 0.32 -12.35
C SER A 77 -0.38 -0.41 -12.84
N ILE A 78 -1.56 0.05 -12.42
CA ILE A 78 -2.87 -0.48 -12.84
C ILE A 78 -3.10 -0.28 -14.34
N ALA A 79 -2.67 0.86 -14.89
CA ALA A 79 -2.84 1.17 -16.31
C ALA A 79 -1.99 0.29 -17.23
N GLU A 80 -0.82 -0.16 -16.77
CA GLU A 80 0.17 -0.83 -17.63
C GLU A 80 0.12 -2.37 -17.61
N GLN A 81 -0.21 -3.05 -16.48
CA GLN A 81 -0.29 -4.53 -16.45
C GLN A 81 -1.35 -5.10 -15.49
N LYS A 82 -1.91 -6.25 -15.89
CA LYS A 82 -3.03 -6.92 -15.19
C LYS A 82 -2.63 -7.98 -14.14
N ASP A 83 -1.37 -8.41 -14.11
CA ASP A 83 -0.99 -9.61 -13.35
C ASP A 83 -0.89 -9.40 -11.82
N PHE A 84 -0.69 -8.15 -11.37
CA PHE A 84 -0.56 -7.79 -9.95
C PHE A 84 -1.70 -6.90 -9.42
N LEU A 85 -2.82 -6.88 -10.14
CA LEU A 85 -3.89 -5.91 -9.87
C LEU A 85 -4.47 -6.03 -8.46
N ALA A 86 -4.67 -7.24 -7.93
CA ALA A 86 -5.26 -7.42 -6.60
C ALA A 86 -4.45 -6.72 -5.49
N PHE A 87 -3.12 -6.93 -5.46
CA PHE A 87 -2.24 -6.27 -4.48
C PHE A 87 -2.18 -4.75 -4.70
N THR A 88 -2.17 -4.31 -5.96
CA THR A 88 -2.11 -2.88 -6.28
C THR A 88 -3.40 -2.17 -5.87
N TYR A 89 -4.57 -2.75 -6.17
CA TYR A 89 -5.87 -2.21 -5.79
C TYR A 89 -6.08 -2.18 -4.27
N ILE A 90 -5.69 -3.21 -3.51
CA ILE A 90 -5.86 -3.17 -2.05
C ILE A 90 -5.00 -2.08 -1.41
N ASN A 91 -3.76 -1.88 -1.86
CA ASN A 91 -2.90 -0.82 -1.32
C ASN A 91 -3.37 0.57 -1.77
N LYS A 92 -3.88 0.70 -2.99
CA LYS A 92 -4.59 1.93 -3.42
C LYS A 92 -5.80 2.22 -2.54
N ALA A 93 -6.62 1.21 -2.25
CA ALA A 93 -7.79 1.36 -1.38
C ALA A 93 -7.40 1.86 0.02
N ARG A 94 -6.37 1.26 0.61
CA ARG A 94 -5.82 1.66 1.92
C ARG A 94 -5.25 3.08 1.90
N THR A 95 -4.56 3.43 0.82
CA THR A 95 -4.03 4.79 0.61
C THR A 95 -5.15 5.82 0.54
N LEU A 96 -6.21 5.54 -0.24
CA LEU A 96 -7.41 6.39 -0.31
C LEU A 96 -8.07 6.54 1.07
N ALA A 97 -8.15 5.46 1.84
CA ALA A 97 -8.66 5.50 3.20
C ALA A 97 -7.80 6.37 4.12
N GLY A 98 -6.47 6.30 3.99
CA GLY A 98 -5.54 7.20 4.69
C GLY A 98 -5.73 8.68 4.32
N MET A 99 -6.27 8.97 3.14
CA MET A 99 -6.67 10.32 2.70
C MET A 99 -8.10 10.69 3.12
N GLY A 100 -8.81 9.83 3.86
CA GLY A 100 -10.22 10.01 4.23
C GLY A 100 -11.22 9.73 3.11
N LYS A 101 -10.77 9.23 1.94
CA LYS A 101 -11.62 8.95 0.77
C LYS A 101 -12.23 7.54 0.86
N PHE A 102 -13.05 7.31 1.88
CA PHE A 102 -13.54 5.96 2.21
C PHE A 102 -14.42 5.33 1.12
N GLU A 103 -15.27 6.11 0.44
CA GLU A 103 -16.11 5.59 -0.66
C GLU A 103 -15.28 5.11 -1.86
N GLU A 104 -14.30 5.91 -2.27
CA GLU A 104 -13.38 5.57 -3.36
C GLU A 104 -12.54 4.35 -2.96
N GLY A 105 -12.07 4.31 -1.71
CA GLY A 105 -11.37 3.18 -1.12
C GLY A 105 -12.20 1.90 -1.16
N GLN A 106 -13.49 1.96 -0.79
CA GLN A 106 -14.40 0.82 -0.82
C GLN A 106 -14.57 0.28 -2.25
N LYS A 107 -14.83 1.16 -3.23
CA LYS A 107 -14.94 0.76 -4.65
C LYS A 107 -13.66 0.09 -5.14
N THR A 108 -12.51 0.61 -4.72
CA THR A 108 -11.19 0.05 -5.07
C THR A 108 -10.95 -1.30 -4.39
N LEU A 109 -11.37 -1.48 -3.14
CA LEU A 109 -11.34 -2.76 -2.41
C LEU A 109 -12.18 -3.83 -3.12
N GLU A 110 -13.37 -3.48 -3.62
CA GLU A 110 -14.21 -4.43 -4.36
C GLU A 110 -13.53 -4.96 -5.62
N LEU A 111 -12.79 -4.10 -6.34
CA LEU A 111 -11.98 -4.53 -7.48
C LEU A 111 -10.86 -5.50 -7.04
N ALA A 112 -10.17 -5.20 -5.94
CA ALA A 112 -9.14 -6.08 -5.39
C ALA A 112 -9.69 -7.48 -5.05
N LEU A 113 -10.85 -7.53 -4.40
CA LEU A 113 -11.54 -8.76 -4.03
C LEU A 113 -12.03 -9.54 -5.25
N LEU A 114 -12.58 -8.87 -6.26
CA LEU A 114 -13.01 -9.48 -7.50
C LEU A 114 -11.83 -10.18 -8.21
N ILE A 115 -10.70 -9.49 -8.34
CA ILE A 115 -9.50 -10.04 -8.99
C ILE A 115 -8.91 -11.21 -8.21
N ASN A 116 -8.98 -11.17 -6.88
CA ASN A 116 -8.52 -12.27 -6.03
C ASN A 116 -9.49 -13.47 -6.02
N ASN A 117 -10.63 -13.40 -6.72
CA ASN A 117 -11.73 -14.35 -6.66
C ASN A 117 -12.31 -14.50 -5.24
N ASN A 118 -12.35 -13.39 -4.48
CA ASN A 118 -12.93 -13.33 -3.15
C ASN A 118 -12.29 -14.30 -2.13
N ARG A 119 -11.05 -14.74 -2.37
CA ARG A 119 -10.32 -15.73 -1.55
C ARG A 119 -9.65 -15.11 -0.32
N ASN A 120 -9.41 -13.80 -0.31
CA ASN A 120 -8.79 -13.12 0.82
C ASN A 120 -9.83 -12.73 1.89
N GLU A 121 -9.93 -13.55 2.94
CA GLU A 121 -10.85 -13.33 4.07
C GLU A 121 -10.62 -12.00 4.80
N SER A 122 -9.36 -11.58 4.97
CA SER A 122 -9.02 -10.32 5.63
C SER A 122 -9.59 -9.13 4.87
N TRP A 123 -9.41 -9.09 3.54
CA TRP A 123 -9.94 -8.00 2.71
C TRP A 123 -11.47 -7.96 2.72
N LYS A 124 -12.14 -9.12 2.80
CA LYS A 124 -13.60 -9.17 2.93
C LYS A 124 -14.07 -8.55 4.24
N LYS A 125 -13.36 -8.82 5.35
CA LYS A 125 -13.66 -8.20 6.65
C LYS A 125 -13.46 -6.69 6.60
N SER A 126 -12.45 -6.21 5.86
CA SER A 126 -12.19 -4.78 5.70
C SER A 126 -13.35 -4.01 5.07
N ARG A 127 -14.24 -4.65 4.27
CA ARG A 127 -15.43 -3.99 3.69
C ARG A 127 -16.26 -3.26 4.74
N LYS A 128 -16.55 -3.92 5.86
CA LYS A 128 -17.34 -3.35 6.95
C LYS A 128 -16.66 -2.11 7.53
N TRP A 129 -15.32 -2.11 7.61
CA TRP A 129 -14.59 -0.94 8.07
C TRP A 129 -14.75 0.24 7.11
N TYR A 130 -14.60 0.03 5.79
CA TYR A 130 -14.80 1.10 4.80
C TYR A 130 -16.24 1.65 4.83
N GLU A 131 -17.24 0.78 4.95
CA GLU A 131 -18.65 1.17 5.08
C GLU A 131 -18.88 2.04 6.32
N THR A 132 -18.45 1.56 7.50
CA THR A 132 -18.59 2.30 8.75
C THR A 132 -17.85 3.64 8.68
N ALA A 133 -16.63 3.66 8.16
CA ALA A 133 -15.84 4.89 8.00
C ALA A 133 -16.53 5.90 7.08
N SER A 134 -17.12 5.45 5.96
CA SER A 134 -17.90 6.32 5.07
C SER A 134 -19.16 6.88 5.75
N GLU A 135 -19.86 6.08 6.55
CA GLU A 135 -21.07 6.54 7.24
C GLU A 135 -20.74 7.50 8.40
N ILE A 136 -19.58 7.34 9.04
CA ILE A 136 -19.02 8.31 10.01
C ILE A 136 -18.68 9.62 9.31
N GLU A 137 -17.96 9.57 8.17
CA GLU A 137 -17.58 10.76 7.38
C GLU A 137 -18.82 11.56 6.96
N LYS A 138 -19.90 10.87 6.55
CA LYS A 138 -21.20 11.49 6.22
C LYS A 138 -21.99 12.00 7.43
N GLY A 139 -21.47 11.84 8.65
CA GLY A 139 -22.14 12.25 9.89
C GLY A 139 -23.37 11.39 10.26
N LYS A 140 -23.57 10.25 9.61
CA LYS A 140 -24.69 9.35 9.89
C LYS A 140 -24.47 8.52 11.15
N ILE A 141 -23.20 8.21 11.46
CA ILE A 141 -22.79 7.58 12.71
C ILE A 141 -22.14 8.63 13.60
N LYS A 142 -22.72 8.86 14.78
CA LYS A 142 -22.11 9.72 15.81
C LYS A 142 -21.17 8.89 16.68
N ILE A 143 -19.87 9.22 16.66
CA ILE A 143 -18.89 8.58 17.54
C ILE A 143 -19.19 8.95 18.98
N LYS A 144 -19.35 7.94 19.84
CA LYS A 144 -19.52 8.06 21.29
C LYS A 144 -18.50 7.15 21.96
N ASP A 145 -18.07 7.46 23.18
CA ASP A 145 -17.01 6.75 23.90
C ASP A 145 -17.16 5.22 23.89
N LYS A 146 -18.39 4.70 24.03
CA LYS A 146 -18.66 3.25 24.01
C LYS A 146 -18.38 2.54 22.68
N VAL A 147 -18.32 3.28 21.58
CA VAL A 147 -18.14 2.74 20.22
C VAL A 147 -16.70 2.93 19.73
N VAL A 148 -15.89 3.73 20.44
CA VAL A 148 -14.51 4.03 20.03
C VAL A 148 -13.64 2.78 20.03
N ASP A 149 -13.71 1.97 21.09
CA ASP A 149 -12.90 0.75 21.20
C ASP A 149 -13.21 -0.24 20.06
N GLU A 150 -14.50 -0.42 19.74
CA GLU A 150 -14.95 -1.27 18.62
C GLU A 150 -14.43 -0.74 17.27
N LEU A 151 -14.47 0.57 17.05
CA LEU A 151 -13.97 1.19 15.81
C LEU A 151 -12.45 1.08 15.68
N LEU A 152 -11.71 1.18 16.78
CA LEU A 152 -10.26 1.01 16.80
C LEU A 152 -9.87 -0.43 16.46
N GLU A 153 -10.54 -1.41 17.05
CA GLU A 153 -10.33 -2.83 16.74
C GLU A 153 -10.63 -3.12 15.26
N MET A 154 -11.77 -2.65 14.74
CA MET A 154 -12.13 -2.78 13.33
C MET A 154 -11.08 -2.14 12.40
N GLY A 155 -10.50 -1.01 12.79
CA GLY A 155 -9.46 -0.33 12.02
C GLY A 155 -8.14 -1.10 11.98
N GLN A 156 -7.74 -1.69 13.10
CA GLN A 156 -6.52 -2.51 13.17
C GLN A 156 -6.63 -3.77 12.31
N GLU A 157 -7.80 -4.42 12.26
CA GLU A 157 -8.01 -5.59 11.42
C GLU A 157 -8.02 -5.28 9.90
N ALA A 158 -8.20 -4.01 9.52
CA ALA A 158 -8.31 -3.60 8.13
C ALA A 158 -6.95 -3.27 7.46
N ILE A 159 -5.91 -3.01 8.25
CA ILE A 159 -4.55 -2.60 7.81
C ILE A 159 -3.64 -3.82 7.68
#